data_AF-A0A3M7MC73-F1
#
_entry.id   AF-A0A3M7MC73-F1
#
_cell.length_a   1.000
_cell.length_b   1.000
_cell.length_c   1.000
_cell.angle_alpha   90.00
_cell.angle_beta   90.00
_cell.angle_gamma   90.00
#
_symmetry.space_group_name_H-M   'P 1'
#
loop_
_entity.id
_entity.type
_entity.pdbx_description
1 polymer ?
#
loop_
_entity_poly.entity_id
_entity_poly.type
_entity_poly.pdbx_seq_one_letter_code
_entity_poly.pdbx_strand_id
1 'polypeptide(L)'
;MPTFSLGPRLGRIQISRLPPSRTSRPKKHQNLPPTPPPEYAGSVEIDTKYHAPSQAPEYAGSVETDTKYHAPPQAQPPQCNIEQVRRFLIEIVAITFGANFDELNAALYNIPPPSDTNTILCDSERADLLAQSNLVRKVHGCFLRDEQTRIHRRDEKKLCATIIQPVETLVKGYVVCKFSLDVIGWYGEQVRLSSGTRWTSTIIGWWKTNPFPYEDEKKQVEESMESFLLFIICIAPNDKVHSVLREAWDDSRRRCGMGKLEQAKYLWPTRPKYSAMGNSLLKMMRSES
;
A
#
# COMPACT_ATOMS: atom_id res chain seq x y z
N MET A 1 26.35 -46.49 -26.87
CA MET A 1 25.03 -45.97 -27.27
C MET A 1 23.95 -46.73 -26.52
N PRO A 2 23.20 -46.12 -25.59
CA PRO A 2 22.02 -46.73 -25.00
C PRO A 2 20.73 -46.09 -25.54
N THR A 3 19.83 -46.93 -26.03
CA THR A 3 18.48 -46.60 -26.48
C THR A 3 17.54 -46.53 -25.28
N PHE A 4 16.95 -45.36 -25.03
CA PHE A 4 15.87 -45.17 -24.06
C PHE A 4 14.51 -45.21 -24.78
N SER A 5 13.66 -46.15 -24.39
CA SER A 5 12.29 -46.29 -24.85
C SER A 5 11.35 -45.43 -24.00
N LEU A 6 10.71 -44.42 -24.63
CA LEU A 6 9.63 -43.63 -24.04
C LEU A 6 8.31 -44.39 -24.19
N GLY A 7 7.66 -44.73 -23.07
CA GLY A 7 6.29 -45.22 -23.04
C GLY A 7 5.33 -44.13 -22.52
N PRO A 8 4.23 -43.81 -23.22
CA PRO A 8 3.20 -42.91 -22.70
C PRO A 8 2.06 -43.70 -22.06
N ARG A 9 1.75 -43.44 -20.79
CA ARG A 9 0.47 -43.79 -20.17
C ARG A 9 -0.08 -42.57 -19.44
N LEU A 10 -0.77 -41.71 -20.18
CA LEU A 10 -1.60 -40.66 -19.61
C LEU A 10 -2.93 -41.29 -19.16
N GLY A 11 -3.08 -41.43 -17.84
CA GLY A 11 -4.32 -41.79 -17.19
C GLY A 11 -5.35 -40.67 -17.33
N ARG A 12 -6.53 -41.02 -17.84
CA ARG A 12 -7.68 -40.15 -18.04
C ARG A 12 -8.39 -39.94 -16.69
N ILE A 13 -8.18 -38.79 -16.05
CA ILE A 13 -8.93 -38.41 -14.84
C ILE A 13 -10.31 -37.93 -15.27
N GLN A 14 -11.34 -38.73 -15.00
CA GLN A 14 -12.75 -38.31 -15.08
C GLN A 14 -13.11 -37.52 -13.81
N ILE A 15 -13.40 -36.24 -13.96
CA ILE A 15 -13.96 -35.41 -12.89
C ILE A 15 -15.49 -35.50 -12.99
N SER A 16 -16.09 -36.22 -12.05
CA SER A 16 -17.53 -36.31 -11.87
C SER A 16 -18.09 -34.93 -11.49
N ARG A 17 -18.85 -34.31 -12.40
CA ARG A 17 -19.60 -33.07 -12.13
C ARG A 17 -20.84 -33.41 -11.31
N LEU A 18 -20.89 -32.92 -10.07
CA LEU A 18 -22.11 -32.88 -9.27
C LEU A 18 -23.10 -31.85 -9.87
N PRO A 19 -24.41 -32.14 -9.88
CA PRO A 19 -25.43 -31.21 -10.36
C PRO A 19 -25.62 -30.03 -9.38
N PRO A 20 -25.97 -28.83 -9.88
CA PRO A 20 -26.20 -27.67 -9.03
C PRO A 20 -27.50 -27.80 -8.24
N SER A 21 -27.42 -27.51 -6.93
CA SER A 21 -28.56 -27.42 -6.03
C SER A 21 -29.47 -26.25 -6.41
N ARG A 22 -30.71 -26.57 -6.79
CA ARG A 22 -31.85 -25.64 -6.89
C ARG A 22 -32.30 -25.19 -5.50
N THR A 23 -32.31 -23.88 -5.28
CA THR A 23 -33.28 -23.08 -4.46
C THR A 23 -32.66 -21.68 -4.32
N SER A 24 -33.29 -20.57 -4.70
CA SER A 24 -34.56 -20.06 -4.17
C SER A 24 -35.14 -18.98 -5.11
N ARG A 25 -36.47 -18.82 -5.08
CA ARG A 25 -37.25 -17.89 -5.89
C ARG A 25 -36.99 -16.42 -5.51
N PRO A 26 -37.01 -15.48 -6.47
CA PRO A 26 -37.02 -14.05 -6.17
C PRO A 26 -38.39 -13.62 -5.60
N LYS A 27 -38.36 -12.89 -4.47
CA LYS A 27 -39.53 -12.22 -3.89
C LYS A 27 -39.99 -11.09 -4.82
N LYS A 28 -41.27 -11.11 -5.18
CA LYS A 28 -42.00 -10.02 -5.85
C LYS A 28 -41.86 -8.74 -5.01
N HIS A 29 -41.22 -7.71 -5.56
CA HIS A 29 -41.33 -6.35 -5.05
C HIS A 29 -42.77 -5.86 -5.28
N GLN A 30 -43.43 -5.45 -4.19
CA GLN A 30 -44.71 -4.76 -4.22
C GLN A 30 -44.49 -3.35 -4.76
N ASN A 31 -45.30 -2.98 -5.75
CA ASN A 31 -45.38 -1.64 -6.32
C ASN A 31 -45.96 -0.69 -5.27
N LEU A 32 -45.16 0.29 -4.82
CA LEU A 32 -45.67 1.47 -4.12
C LEU A 32 -45.99 2.57 -5.16
N PRO A 33 -47.08 3.32 -4.98
CA PRO A 33 -47.44 4.41 -5.88
C PRO A 33 -46.43 5.58 -5.80
N PRO A 34 -46.20 6.29 -6.92
CA PRO A 34 -45.26 7.40 -6.96
C PRO A 34 -45.81 8.62 -6.23
N THR A 35 -45.10 9.07 -5.20
CA THR A 35 -45.31 10.37 -4.56
C THR A 35 -44.80 11.48 -5.48
N PRO A 36 -45.57 12.55 -5.74
CA PRO A 36 -45.07 13.69 -6.53
C PRO A 36 -43.97 14.45 -5.77
N PRO A 37 -42.98 15.02 -6.49
CA PRO A 37 -41.92 15.81 -5.87
C PRO A 37 -42.46 17.13 -5.28
N PRO A 38 -41.84 17.67 -4.23
CA PRO A 38 -42.25 18.93 -3.62
C PRO A 38 -41.99 20.11 -4.58
N GLU A 39 -42.96 21.03 -4.65
CA GLU A 39 -42.84 22.31 -5.34
C GLU A 39 -41.79 23.19 -4.63
N TYR A 40 -40.71 23.52 -5.34
CA TYR A 40 -39.77 24.54 -4.91
C TYR A 40 -40.27 25.92 -5.36
N ALA A 41 -41.03 26.58 -4.49
CA ALA A 41 -41.27 28.01 -4.55
C ALA A 41 -40.25 28.72 -3.65
N GLY A 42 -39.42 29.59 -4.22
CA GLY A 42 -38.52 30.45 -3.44
C GLY A 42 -37.22 30.79 -4.16
N SER A 43 -37.29 31.63 -5.18
CA SER A 43 -36.13 32.39 -5.65
C SER A 43 -35.70 33.38 -4.56
N VAL A 44 -34.60 33.06 -3.87
CA VAL A 44 -33.93 33.97 -2.94
C VAL A 44 -32.95 34.81 -3.75
N GLU A 45 -33.23 36.12 -3.84
CA GLU A 45 -32.26 37.13 -4.29
C GLU A 45 -31.06 37.12 -3.35
N ILE A 46 -29.87 36.81 -3.88
CA ILE A 46 -28.61 36.89 -3.15
C ILE A 46 -28.08 38.31 -3.35
N ASP A 47 -28.28 39.17 -2.34
CA ASP A 47 -27.62 40.49 -2.23
C ASP A 47 -26.12 40.25 -1.97
N THR A 48 -25.30 40.31 -3.01
CA THR A 48 -23.83 40.21 -2.92
C THR A 48 -23.24 41.49 -2.36
N LYS A 49 -23.36 41.69 -1.04
CA LYS A 49 -22.52 42.63 -0.29
C LYS A 49 -21.31 41.91 0.29
N TYR A 50 -20.16 42.14 -0.34
CA TYR A 50 -18.84 41.76 0.15
C TYR A 50 -18.56 42.42 1.51
N HIS A 51 -18.76 41.66 2.59
CA HIS A 51 -18.13 41.94 3.88
C HIS A 51 -16.96 40.97 4.06
N ALA A 52 -15.75 41.51 4.09
CA ALA A 52 -14.54 40.78 4.43
C ALA A 52 -14.58 40.37 5.92
N PRO A 53 -14.50 39.07 6.25
CA PRO A 53 -14.25 38.64 7.62
C PRO A 53 -12.74 38.71 7.87
N SER A 54 -12.35 39.78 8.56
CA SER A 54 -11.10 39.85 9.31
C SER A 54 -11.23 38.92 10.52
N GLN A 55 -10.43 37.85 10.53
CA GLN A 55 -9.83 37.14 11.67
C GLN A 55 -9.59 35.68 11.26
N ALA A 56 -8.32 35.32 11.11
CA ALA A 56 -7.92 33.93 11.00
C ALA A 56 -8.30 33.23 12.32
N PRO A 57 -9.01 32.10 12.30
CA PRO A 57 -9.23 31.33 13.51
C PRO A 57 -7.87 30.85 14.02
N GLU A 58 -7.53 31.23 15.26
CA GLU A 58 -6.53 30.54 16.06
C GLU A 58 -6.90 29.05 16.04
N TYR A 59 -6.08 28.26 15.34
CA TYR A 59 -6.18 26.81 15.36
C TYR A 59 -5.91 26.36 16.79
N ALA A 60 -6.99 26.03 17.50
CA ALA A 60 -6.95 25.29 18.75
C ALA A 60 -6.05 24.06 18.52
N GLY A 61 -4.98 23.98 19.31
CA GLY A 61 -3.97 22.93 19.23
C GLY A 61 -4.63 21.57 19.08
N SER A 62 -4.38 20.93 17.94
CA SER A 62 -4.76 19.54 17.74
C SER A 62 -4.10 18.74 18.86
N VAL A 63 -4.93 18.13 19.71
CA VAL A 63 -4.50 17.12 20.67
C VAL A 63 -3.79 16.05 19.85
N GLU A 64 -2.46 16.07 19.85
CA GLU A 64 -1.65 14.97 19.37
C GLU A 64 -2.04 13.78 20.24
N THR A 65 -2.93 12.94 19.71
CA THR A 65 -3.20 11.65 20.31
C THR A 65 -1.94 10.84 20.08
N ASP A 66 -1.04 10.87 21.06
CA ASP A 66 0.14 10.02 21.14
C ASP A 66 -0.32 8.57 20.99
N THR A 67 -0.34 8.10 19.74
CA THR A 67 -0.67 6.72 19.44
C THR A 67 0.46 5.90 20.02
N LYS A 68 0.22 5.25 21.15
CA LYS A 68 1.22 4.35 21.75
C LYS A 68 1.35 3.12 20.87
N TYR A 69 2.56 2.85 20.43
CA TYR A 69 2.87 1.68 19.62
C TYR A 69 3.27 0.53 20.53
N HIS A 70 2.72 -0.64 20.24
CA HIS A 70 2.91 -1.86 20.99
C HIS A 70 3.44 -2.94 20.05
N ALA A 71 4.76 -3.16 20.13
CA ALA A 71 5.46 -4.22 19.41
C ALA A 71 5.54 -5.49 20.29
N PRO A 72 5.67 -6.69 19.71
CA PRO A 72 5.90 -7.88 20.51
C PRO A 72 7.27 -7.82 21.20
N PRO A 73 7.46 -8.45 22.37
CA PRO A 73 8.74 -8.46 23.08
C PRO A 73 9.93 -8.98 22.26
N GLN A 74 9.65 -9.83 21.27
CA GLN A 74 10.63 -10.45 20.37
C GLN A 74 11.07 -9.52 19.23
N ALA A 75 10.39 -8.39 19.02
CA ALA A 75 10.77 -7.43 17.99
C ALA A 75 12.14 -6.83 18.35
N GLN A 76 13.16 -7.26 17.62
CA GLN A 76 14.52 -6.74 17.70
C GLN A 76 14.96 -6.29 16.30
N PRO A 77 15.80 -5.26 16.16
CA PRO A 77 16.30 -4.85 14.86
C PRO A 77 17.02 -6.02 14.16
N PRO A 78 16.68 -6.33 12.90
CA PRO A 78 17.41 -7.33 12.13
C PRO A 78 18.87 -6.89 11.92
N GLN A 79 19.77 -7.86 11.85
CA GLN A 79 21.22 -7.60 11.70
C GLN A 79 21.61 -7.12 10.30
N CYS A 80 20.74 -7.29 9.29
CA CYS A 80 21.04 -6.93 7.91
C CYS A 80 19.98 -6.03 7.29
N ASN A 81 20.43 -5.14 6.40
CA ASN A 81 19.58 -4.14 5.76
C ASN A 81 18.48 -4.76 4.87
N ILE A 82 18.69 -5.97 4.34
CA ILE A 82 17.71 -6.69 3.51
C ILE A 82 16.46 -7.00 4.33
N GLU A 83 16.63 -7.63 5.50
CA GLU A 83 15.53 -7.94 6.40
C GLU A 83 14.92 -6.67 7.01
N GLN A 84 15.74 -5.65 7.27
CA GLN A 84 15.27 -4.37 7.76
C GLN A 84 14.27 -3.73 6.79
N VAL A 85 14.65 -3.62 5.52
CA VAL A 85 13.77 -3.06 4.49
C VAL A 85 12.56 -3.96 4.26
N ARG A 86 12.73 -5.29 4.28
CA ARG A 86 11.60 -6.22 4.18
C ARG A 86 10.57 -5.94 5.28
N ARG A 87 10.99 -5.82 6.55
CA ARG A 87 10.09 -5.51 7.67
C ARG A 87 9.44 -4.13 7.52
N PHE A 88 10.17 -3.12 7.06
CA PHE A 88 9.58 -1.80 6.77
C PHE A 88 8.47 -1.88 5.72
N LEU A 89 8.69 -2.62 4.64
CA LEU A 89 7.69 -2.78 3.59
C LEU A 89 6.47 -3.58 4.08
N ILE A 90 6.69 -4.63 4.89
CA ILE A 90 5.60 -5.40 5.50
C ILE A 90 4.78 -4.53 6.44
N GLU A 91 5.42 -3.75 7.32
CA GLU A 91 4.75 -2.81 8.21
C GLU A 91 3.84 -1.87 7.40
N ILE A 92 4.38 -1.20 6.38
CA ILE A 92 3.61 -0.24 5.58
C ILE A 92 2.43 -0.93 4.91
N VAL A 93 2.61 -2.13 4.34
CA VAL A 93 1.54 -2.90 3.71
C VAL A 93 0.47 -3.36 4.72
N ALA A 94 0.90 -3.81 5.90
CA ALA A 94 0.02 -4.23 6.98
C ALA A 94 -0.89 -3.08 7.43
N ILE A 95 -0.31 -1.89 7.67
CA ILE A 95 -1.11 -0.71 7.99
C ILE A 95 -2.00 -0.32 6.80
N THR A 96 -1.48 -0.43 5.55
CA THR A 96 -2.22 -0.14 4.28
C THR A 96 -3.54 -0.86 4.18
N PHE A 97 -3.55 -2.14 4.55
CA PHE A 97 -4.74 -2.97 4.43
C PHE A 97 -5.49 -3.19 5.75
N GLY A 98 -4.94 -2.69 6.86
CA GLY A 98 -5.47 -2.91 8.20
C GLY A 98 -5.37 -4.39 8.60
N ALA A 99 -4.18 -4.98 8.41
CA ALA A 99 -3.90 -6.35 8.81
C ALA A 99 -3.93 -6.50 10.34
N ASN A 100 -4.27 -7.69 10.82
CA ASN A 100 -4.18 -8.03 12.23
C ASN A 100 -2.71 -8.18 12.63
N PHE A 101 -2.19 -7.22 13.41
CA PHE A 101 -0.79 -7.22 13.85
C PHE A 101 -0.46 -8.37 14.81
N ASP A 102 -1.41 -8.87 15.58
CA ASP A 102 -1.18 -10.01 16.46
C ASP A 102 -0.92 -11.28 15.62
N GLU A 103 -1.75 -11.53 14.60
CA GLU A 103 -1.55 -12.63 13.66
C GLU A 103 -0.26 -12.48 12.84
N LEU A 104 0.03 -11.24 12.41
CA LEU A 104 1.23 -10.95 11.64
C LEU A 104 2.51 -11.18 12.47
N ASN A 105 2.52 -10.75 13.72
CA ASN A 105 3.62 -10.97 14.65
C ASN A 105 3.76 -12.48 14.98
N ALA A 106 2.66 -13.20 15.17
CA ALA A 106 2.68 -14.66 15.31
C ALA A 106 3.31 -15.35 14.08
N ALA A 107 2.95 -14.90 12.88
CA ALA A 107 3.46 -15.44 11.62
C ALA A 107 4.95 -15.11 11.38
N LEU A 108 5.39 -13.90 11.76
CA LEU A 108 6.78 -13.46 11.60
C LEU A 108 7.74 -14.15 12.57
N TYR A 109 7.37 -14.21 13.85
CA TYR A 109 8.26 -14.73 14.91
C TYR A 109 8.00 -16.19 15.26
N ASN A 110 6.98 -16.82 14.63
CA ASN A 110 6.55 -18.18 14.90
C ASN A 110 6.22 -18.42 16.39
N ILE A 111 5.51 -17.46 16.98
CA ILE A 111 5.05 -17.43 18.37
C ILE A 111 3.52 -17.51 18.43
N PRO A 112 2.92 -17.82 19.60
CA PRO A 112 1.49 -17.59 19.80
C PRO A 112 1.11 -16.13 19.53
N PRO A 113 -0.11 -15.84 19.03
CA PRO A 113 -0.58 -14.47 18.86
C PRO A 113 -0.39 -13.67 20.15
N PRO A 114 0.41 -12.58 20.13
CA PRO A 114 0.41 -11.63 21.22
C PRO A 114 -0.97 -10.97 21.31
N SER A 115 -1.20 -10.17 22.34
CA SER A 115 -2.43 -9.39 22.48
C SER A 115 -2.10 -7.92 22.37
N ASP A 116 -2.94 -7.20 21.62
CA ASP A 116 -2.94 -5.74 21.51
C ASP A 116 -1.68 -5.15 20.85
N THR A 117 -1.04 -5.88 19.92
CA THR A 117 0.03 -5.29 19.10
C THR A 117 -0.55 -4.47 17.95
N ASN A 118 0.15 -3.40 17.58
CA ASN A 118 -0.24 -2.51 16.48
C ASN A 118 0.93 -2.15 15.54
N THR A 119 2.06 -2.82 15.69
CA THR A 119 3.25 -2.71 14.83
C THR A 119 4.05 -4.01 14.88
N ILE A 120 4.80 -4.30 13.82
CA ILE A 120 5.81 -5.36 13.83
C ILE A 120 7.21 -4.84 14.16
N LEU A 121 7.40 -3.52 14.26
CA LEU A 121 8.69 -2.85 14.39
C LEU A 121 8.93 -2.42 15.84
N CYS A 122 10.16 -2.56 16.33
CA CYS A 122 10.54 -1.92 17.59
C CYS A 122 10.74 -0.41 17.41
N ASP A 123 10.90 0.33 18.51
CA ASP A 123 10.97 1.80 18.46
C ASP A 123 12.13 2.35 17.62
N SER A 124 13.31 1.72 17.68
CA SER A 124 14.45 2.13 16.86
C SER A 124 14.19 1.89 15.37
N GLU A 125 13.57 0.76 15.03
CA GLU A 125 13.18 0.45 13.65
C GLU A 125 12.16 1.46 13.11
N ARG A 126 11.20 1.88 13.93
CA ARG A 126 10.21 2.89 13.55
C ARG A 126 10.85 4.27 13.34
N ALA A 127 11.78 4.65 14.21
CA ALA A 127 12.56 5.88 14.04
C ALA A 127 13.38 5.85 12.74
N ASP A 128 14.01 4.72 12.44
CA ASP A 128 14.76 4.51 11.19
C ASP A 128 13.86 4.56 9.96
N LEU A 129 12.69 3.91 9.99
CA LEU A 129 11.71 3.96 8.91
C LEU A 129 11.25 5.40 8.65
N LEU A 130 10.94 6.16 9.71
CA LEU A 130 10.57 7.56 9.59
C LEU A 130 11.72 8.40 8.99
N ALA A 131 12.96 8.16 9.42
CA ALA A 131 14.13 8.85 8.88
C ALA A 131 14.35 8.52 7.39
N GLN A 132 14.19 7.26 6.99
CA GLN A 132 14.28 6.85 5.59
C GLN A 132 13.15 7.44 4.76
N SER A 133 11.92 7.44 5.26
CA SER A 133 10.77 8.07 4.61
C SER A 133 11.01 9.56 4.36
N ASN A 134 11.50 10.29 5.36
CA ASN A 134 11.84 11.70 5.22
C ASN A 134 12.93 11.94 4.18
N LEU A 135 13.94 11.08 4.12
CA LEU A 135 15.01 11.16 3.13
C LEU A 135 14.48 10.92 1.71
N VAL A 136 13.65 9.89 1.52
CA VAL A 136 12.99 9.61 0.25
C VAL A 136 12.18 10.82 -0.21
N ARG A 137 11.36 11.40 0.68
CA ARG A 137 10.56 12.59 0.37
C ARG A 137 11.41 13.81 0.05
N LYS A 138 12.51 14.03 0.77
CA LYS A 138 13.46 15.11 0.49
C LYS A 138 13.97 15.02 -0.95
N VAL A 139 14.45 13.84 -1.34
CA VAL A 139 14.98 13.60 -2.69
C VAL A 139 13.87 13.67 -3.74
N HIS A 140 12.72 13.04 -3.49
CA HIS A 140 11.54 13.08 -4.37
C HIS A 140 11.04 14.51 -4.61
N GLY A 141 11.06 15.37 -3.59
CA GLY A 141 10.72 16.78 -3.71
C GLY A 141 11.60 17.54 -4.72
N CYS A 142 12.89 17.20 -4.83
CA CYS A 142 13.76 17.75 -5.87
C CYS A 142 13.34 17.25 -7.27
N PHE A 143 12.90 16.00 -7.41
CA PHE A 143 12.39 15.51 -8.70
C PHE A 143 11.04 16.14 -9.08
N LEU A 144 10.18 16.46 -8.12
CA LEU A 144 8.92 17.16 -8.37
C LEU A 144 9.14 18.59 -8.88
N ARG A 145 10.17 19.28 -8.37
CA ARG A 145 10.54 20.65 -8.78
C ARG A 145 11.54 20.71 -9.93
N ASP A 146 11.90 19.57 -10.51
CA ASP A 146 12.95 19.45 -11.55
C ASP A 146 14.31 20.07 -11.15
N GLU A 147 14.67 19.88 -9.87
CA GLU A 147 15.91 20.35 -9.24
C GLU A 147 16.87 19.19 -8.96
N GLN A 148 16.96 18.19 -9.85
CA GLN A 148 17.73 16.96 -9.56
C GLN A 148 19.23 17.25 -9.30
N THR A 149 19.77 18.31 -9.89
CA THR A 149 21.16 18.75 -9.66
C THR A 149 21.44 19.26 -8.24
N ARG A 150 20.40 19.57 -7.46
CA ARG A 150 20.50 20.03 -6.06
C ARG A 150 20.51 18.87 -5.06
N ILE A 151 20.32 17.64 -5.51
CA ILE A 151 20.33 16.47 -4.64
C ILE A 151 21.77 16.22 -4.16
N HIS A 152 21.96 16.15 -2.85
CA HIS A 152 23.28 15.82 -2.30
C HIS A 152 23.63 14.36 -2.58
N ARG A 153 24.82 14.11 -3.14
CA ARG A 153 25.31 12.75 -3.42
C ARG A 153 25.31 11.83 -2.20
N ARG A 154 25.47 12.38 -0.99
CA ARG A 154 25.36 11.62 0.27
C ARG A 154 23.96 11.04 0.48
N ASP A 155 22.93 11.79 0.13
CA ASP A 155 21.54 11.37 0.27
C ASP A 155 21.21 10.26 -0.73
N GLU A 156 21.66 10.39 -1.98
CA GLU A 156 21.53 9.34 -3.00
C GLU A 156 22.23 8.06 -2.58
N LYS A 157 23.50 8.15 -2.13
CA LYS A 157 24.27 6.99 -1.64
C LYS A 157 23.57 6.32 -0.46
N LYS A 158 23.04 7.12 0.46
CA LYS A 158 22.28 6.58 1.60
C LYS A 158 21.04 5.84 1.13
N LEU A 159 20.22 6.40 0.24
CA LEU A 159 19.05 5.71 -0.33
C LEU A 159 19.43 4.44 -1.08
N CYS A 160 20.54 4.45 -1.84
CA CYS A 160 21.02 3.26 -2.52
C CYS A 160 21.40 2.15 -1.53
N ALA A 161 22.17 2.48 -0.49
CA ALA A 161 22.65 1.51 0.50
C ALA A 161 21.54 0.99 1.41
N THR A 162 20.55 1.83 1.77
CA THR A 162 19.52 1.47 2.75
C THR A 162 18.22 1.00 2.14
N ILE A 163 17.96 1.23 0.84
CA ILE A 163 16.70 0.82 0.18
C ILE A 163 16.98 0.09 -1.13
N ILE A 164 17.64 0.73 -2.10
CA ILE A 164 17.70 0.19 -3.47
C ILE A 164 18.44 -1.15 -3.52
N GLN A 165 19.66 -1.22 -2.98
CA GLN A 165 20.48 -2.43 -2.95
C GLN A 165 19.81 -3.55 -2.14
N PRO A 166 19.30 -3.29 -0.91
CA PRO A 166 18.51 -4.28 -0.17
C PRO A 166 17.31 -4.83 -0.95
N VAL A 167 16.53 -3.96 -1.62
CA VAL A 167 15.32 -4.39 -2.37
C VAL A 167 15.69 -5.18 -3.62
N GLU A 168 16.73 -4.78 -4.34
CA GLU A 168 17.21 -5.52 -5.52
C GLU A 168 17.73 -6.91 -5.13
N THR A 169 18.33 -7.03 -3.94
CA THR A 169 18.76 -8.33 -3.39
C THR A 169 17.57 -9.16 -2.93
N LEU A 170 16.56 -8.52 -2.32
CA LEU A 170 15.33 -9.16 -1.88
C LEU A 170 14.53 -9.76 -3.03
N VAL A 171 14.38 -9.00 -4.13
CA VAL A 171 13.60 -9.39 -5.30
C VAL A 171 14.39 -9.02 -6.55
N LYS A 172 14.68 -10.02 -7.39
CA LYS A 172 15.31 -9.79 -8.69
C LYS A 172 14.36 -9.01 -9.61
N GLY A 173 14.42 -7.68 -9.57
CA GLY A 173 13.60 -6.82 -10.44
C GLY A 173 13.59 -5.34 -10.07
N TYR A 174 13.96 -4.48 -11.03
CA TYR A 174 14.04 -3.02 -10.86
C TYR A 174 12.72 -2.32 -10.56
N VAL A 175 11.60 -2.97 -10.91
CA VAL A 175 10.25 -2.42 -10.72
C VAL A 175 9.90 -2.35 -9.23
N VAL A 176 10.35 -3.34 -8.44
CA VAL A 176 10.13 -3.40 -6.99
C VAL A 176 10.86 -2.25 -6.29
N CYS A 177 12.10 -1.94 -6.66
CA CYS A 177 12.85 -0.83 -6.08
C CYS A 177 12.09 0.51 -6.17
N LYS A 178 11.49 0.79 -7.34
CA LYS A 178 10.73 2.03 -7.57
C LYS A 178 9.47 2.08 -6.72
N PHE A 179 8.75 0.96 -6.66
CA PHE A 179 7.54 0.84 -5.86
C PHE A 179 7.85 0.93 -4.35
N SER A 180 8.94 0.33 -3.89
CA SER A 180 9.42 0.43 -2.50
C SER A 180 9.75 1.87 -2.12
N LEU A 181 10.40 2.65 -2.99
CA LEU A 181 10.63 4.08 -2.74
C LEU A 181 9.30 4.83 -2.55
N ASP A 182 8.32 4.57 -3.41
CA ASP A 182 7.02 5.21 -3.33
C ASP A 182 6.31 4.89 -2.00
N VAL A 183 6.24 3.59 -1.67
CA VAL A 183 5.62 3.07 -0.44
C VAL A 183 6.32 3.61 0.81
N ILE A 184 7.66 3.62 0.85
CA ILE A 184 8.43 4.18 1.98
C ILE A 184 8.25 5.70 2.08
N GLY A 185 8.28 6.42 0.95
CA GLY A 185 8.05 7.86 0.91
C GLY A 185 6.66 8.24 1.44
N TRP A 186 5.67 7.38 1.26
CA TRP A 186 4.32 7.57 1.78
C TRP A 186 4.23 7.49 3.31
N TYR A 187 5.00 6.61 3.96
CA TYR A 187 4.91 6.37 5.42
C TYR A 187 4.96 7.67 6.25
N GLY A 188 5.94 8.54 6.00
CA GLY A 188 6.17 9.79 6.72
C GLY A 188 5.19 10.91 6.38
N GLU A 189 4.35 10.76 5.36
CA GLU A 189 3.21 11.66 5.12
C GLU A 189 2.08 11.35 6.11
N GLN A 190 1.81 10.07 6.35
CA GLN A 190 0.69 9.63 7.18
C GLN A 190 0.95 9.73 8.68
N VAL A 191 2.17 9.38 9.11
CA VAL A 191 2.56 9.51 10.53
C VAL A 191 2.47 10.96 11.04
N ARG A 192 2.46 11.95 10.14
CA ARG A 192 2.38 13.38 10.48
C ARG A 192 0.96 13.98 10.40
N LEU A 193 -0.05 13.24 9.96
CA LEU A 193 -1.41 13.77 9.88
C LEU A 193 -2.07 13.68 11.25
N SER A 194 -2.22 14.83 11.93
CA SER A 194 -2.91 14.97 13.22
C SER A 194 -4.40 14.59 13.18
N SER A 195 -4.97 14.37 12.00
CA SER A 195 -6.41 14.23 11.78
C SER A 195 -6.97 12.82 11.99
N GLY A 196 -6.18 11.86 12.46
CA GLY A 196 -6.64 10.47 12.63
C GLY A 196 -7.16 9.87 11.32
N THR A 197 -6.68 10.37 10.16
CA THR A 197 -7.09 9.89 8.85
C THR A 197 -6.82 8.40 8.79
N ARG A 198 -7.89 7.59 8.72
CA ARG A 198 -7.77 6.15 8.72
C ARG A 198 -6.84 5.74 7.59
N TRP A 199 -5.92 4.83 7.90
CA TRP A 199 -4.95 4.38 6.92
C TRP A 199 -5.59 3.73 5.67
N THR A 200 -6.83 3.24 5.80
CA THR A 200 -7.69 2.80 4.69
C THR A 200 -7.99 3.88 3.64
N SER A 201 -7.73 5.15 3.95
CA SER A 201 -7.88 6.30 3.05
C SER A 201 -6.57 6.67 2.33
N THR A 202 -5.51 5.88 2.47
CA THR A 202 -4.15 6.28 2.08
C THR A 202 -3.83 5.92 0.63
N ILE A 203 -2.91 5.00 0.29
CA ILE A 203 -2.46 4.88 -1.13
C ILE A 203 -3.63 4.68 -2.11
N ILE A 204 -4.61 3.84 -1.77
CA ILE A 204 -5.86 3.68 -2.53
C ILE A 204 -6.65 5.00 -2.61
N GLY A 205 -6.82 5.70 -1.49
CA GLY A 205 -7.54 6.99 -1.46
C GLY A 205 -6.81 8.12 -2.17
N TRP A 206 -5.48 8.06 -2.28
CA TRP A 206 -4.71 9.01 -3.09
C TRP A 206 -5.06 8.87 -4.56
N TRP A 207 -5.11 7.65 -5.10
CA TRP A 207 -5.54 7.42 -6.47
C TRP A 207 -6.99 7.84 -6.72
N LYS A 208 -7.85 7.73 -5.71
CA LYS A 208 -9.22 8.27 -5.79
C LYS A 208 -9.27 9.79 -5.96
N THR A 209 -8.33 10.50 -5.32
CA THR A 209 -8.29 11.97 -5.30
C THR A 209 -7.36 12.57 -6.35
N ASN A 210 -6.48 11.77 -6.95
CA ASN A 210 -5.49 12.19 -7.94
C ASN A 210 -5.48 11.18 -9.10
N PRO A 211 -6.52 11.17 -9.96
CA PRO A 211 -6.61 10.25 -11.08
C PRO A 211 -5.57 10.65 -12.16
N PHE A 212 -4.34 10.20 -12.00
CA PHE A 212 -3.29 10.34 -13.02
C PHE A 212 -2.56 8.99 -13.15
N PRO A 213 -2.37 8.42 -14.35
CA PRO A 213 -2.51 9.04 -15.67
C PRO A 213 -3.85 8.76 -16.38
N TYR A 214 -4.80 8.07 -15.77
CA TYR A 214 -6.07 7.69 -16.42
C TYR A 214 -7.23 8.61 -16.00
N GLU A 215 -8.18 8.80 -16.91
CA GLU A 215 -9.47 9.45 -16.58
C GLU A 215 -10.37 8.55 -15.72
N ASP A 216 -10.15 7.23 -15.76
CA ASP A 216 -10.90 6.24 -14.98
C ASP A 216 -10.25 6.01 -13.61
N GLU A 217 -10.81 6.66 -12.59
CA GLU A 217 -10.46 6.51 -11.18
C GLU A 217 -10.54 5.04 -10.73
N LYS A 218 -11.61 4.33 -11.11
CA LYS A 218 -11.85 2.96 -10.66
C LYS A 218 -10.74 2.04 -11.15
N LYS A 219 -10.36 2.15 -12.42
CA LYS A 219 -9.30 1.36 -13.02
C LYS A 219 -7.95 1.58 -12.32
N GLN A 220 -7.62 2.82 -11.95
CA GLN A 220 -6.37 3.10 -11.23
C GLN A 220 -6.31 2.43 -9.87
N VAL A 221 -7.41 2.50 -9.13
CA VAL A 221 -7.46 1.87 -7.82
C VAL A 221 -7.37 0.35 -7.95
N GLU A 222 -8.04 -0.25 -8.95
CA GLU A 222 -7.93 -1.68 -9.24
C GLU A 222 -6.48 -2.06 -9.59
N GLU A 223 -5.82 -1.38 -10.53
CA GLU A 223 -4.41 -1.63 -10.89
C GLU A 223 -3.47 -1.47 -9.68
N SER A 224 -3.69 -0.46 -8.84
CA SER A 224 -2.92 -0.29 -7.60
C SER A 224 -3.13 -1.47 -6.65
N MET A 225 -4.35 -1.98 -6.51
CA MET A 225 -4.64 -3.14 -5.69
C MET A 225 -3.95 -4.40 -6.24
N GLU A 226 -4.01 -4.63 -7.54
CA GLU A 226 -3.33 -5.76 -8.19
C GLU A 226 -1.80 -5.70 -7.99
N SER A 227 -1.24 -4.50 -8.00
CA SER A 227 0.19 -4.28 -7.73
C SER A 227 0.56 -4.55 -6.29
N PHE A 228 -0.26 -4.17 -5.32
CA PHE A 228 -0.01 -4.55 -3.94
C PHE A 228 -0.07 -6.07 -3.73
N LEU A 229 -0.94 -6.78 -4.45
CA LEU A 229 -0.96 -8.24 -4.38
C LEU A 229 0.37 -8.84 -4.87
N LEU A 230 0.91 -8.37 -6.00
CA LEU A 230 2.25 -8.77 -6.45
C LEU A 230 3.34 -8.36 -5.44
N PHE A 231 3.22 -7.18 -4.84
CA PHE A 231 4.19 -6.67 -3.87
C PHE A 231 4.22 -7.52 -2.59
N ILE A 232 3.05 -7.94 -2.09
CA ILE A 232 2.91 -8.87 -0.95
C ILE A 232 3.68 -10.17 -1.22
N ILE A 233 3.51 -10.75 -2.42
CA ILE A 233 4.23 -11.97 -2.83
C ILE A 233 5.75 -11.75 -2.79
N CYS A 234 6.20 -10.57 -3.22
CA CYS A 234 7.62 -10.22 -3.28
C CYS A 234 8.27 -10.01 -1.90
N ILE A 235 7.54 -9.50 -0.91
CA ILE A 235 8.12 -9.12 0.40
C ILE A 235 7.86 -10.12 1.52
N ALA A 236 6.88 -11.00 1.37
CA ALA A 236 6.55 -11.98 2.42
C ALA A 236 7.70 -13.00 2.60
N PRO A 237 8.26 -13.15 3.81
CA PRO A 237 9.37 -14.07 4.07
C PRO A 237 8.94 -15.54 4.12
N ASN A 238 7.64 -15.81 4.30
CA ASN A 238 7.07 -17.16 4.39
C ASN A 238 5.56 -17.15 4.06
N ASP A 239 4.99 -18.34 3.89
CA ASP A 239 3.58 -18.54 3.54
C ASP A 239 2.60 -18.02 4.60
N LYS A 240 2.97 -18.06 5.89
CA LYS A 240 2.11 -17.56 6.97
C LYS A 240 1.95 -16.04 6.88
N VAL A 241 3.06 -15.32 6.72
CA VAL A 241 3.04 -13.86 6.54
C VAL A 241 2.31 -13.48 5.26
N HIS A 242 2.56 -14.20 4.16
CA HIS A 242 1.83 -14.01 2.91
C HIS A 242 0.32 -14.19 3.10
N SER A 243 -0.12 -15.22 3.84
CA SER A 243 -1.53 -15.48 4.12
C SER A 243 -2.19 -14.32 4.86
N VAL A 244 -1.60 -13.84 5.95
CA VAL A 244 -2.14 -12.74 6.76
C VAL A 244 -2.27 -11.46 5.94
N LEU A 245 -1.23 -11.09 5.19
CA LEU A 245 -1.25 -9.89 4.35
C LEU A 245 -2.25 -10.01 3.20
N ARG A 246 -2.37 -11.20 2.59
CA ARG A 246 -3.32 -11.45 1.50
C ARG A 246 -4.76 -11.39 1.97
N GLU A 247 -5.05 -11.90 3.15
CA GLU A 247 -6.37 -11.80 3.77
C GLU A 247 -6.76 -10.35 4.02
N ALA A 248 -5.86 -9.57 4.63
CA ALA A 248 -6.07 -8.14 4.84
C ALA A 248 -6.29 -7.37 3.53
N TRP A 249 -5.51 -7.70 2.49
CA TRP A 249 -5.69 -7.13 1.15
C TRP A 249 -7.06 -7.48 0.56
N ASP A 250 -7.50 -8.74 0.69
CA ASP A 250 -8.78 -9.20 0.14
C ASP A 250 -9.99 -8.58 0.88
N ASP A 251 -9.87 -8.39 2.19
CA ASP A 251 -10.83 -7.62 2.98
C ASP A 251 -10.89 -6.16 2.54
N SER A 252 -9.75 -5.52 2.33
CA SER A 252 -9.70 -4.15 1.85
C SER A 252 -10.33 -4.01 0.46
N ARG A 253 -10.02 -4.94 -0.46
CA ARG A 253 -10.63 -5.03 -1.80
C ARG A 253 -12.16 -5.14 -1.71
N ARG A 254 -12.67 -6.02 -0.84
CA ARG A 254 -14.11 -6.17 -0.60
C ARG A 254 -14.75 -4.89 -0.06
N ARG A 255 -14.13 -4.25 0.95
CA ARG A 255 -14.61 -2.98 1.52
C ARG A 255 -14.66 -1.85 0.49
N CYS A 256 -13.77 -1.88 -0.50
CA CYS A 256 -13.79 -0.92 -1.61
C CYS A 256 -14.82 -1.25 -2.71
N GLY A 257 -15.61 -2.31 -2.58
CA GLY A 257 -16.62 -2.71 -3.56
C GLY A 257 -16.02 -3.30 -4.84
N MET A 258 -14.77 -3.74 -4.82
CA MET A 258 -14.11 -4.28 -6.00
C MET A 258 -14.48 -5.74 -6.23
N GLY A 259 -14.60 -6.11 -7.51
CA GLY A 259 -14.76 -7.50 -7.95
C GLY A 259 -13.48 -8.30 -7.74
N LYS A 260 -13.50 -9.58 -8.18
CA LYS A 260 -12.28 -10.40 -8.19
C LYS A 260 -11.25 -9.72 -9.09
N LEU A 261 -10.08 -9.42 -8.52
CA LEU A 261 -8.96 -8.85 -9.24
C LEU A 261 -7.96 -9.94 -9.60
N GLU A 262 -7.21 -9.74 -10.69
CA GLU A 262 -6.14 -10.63 -11.07
C GLU A 262 -4.82 -10.18 -10.44
N GLN A 263 -3.81 -11.05 -10.45
CA GLN A 263 -2.49 -10.61 -10.04
C GLN A 263 -1.89 -9.75 -11.15
N ALA A 264 -1.40 -8.55 -10.80
CA ALA A 264 -0.74 -7.69 -11.77
C ALA A 264 0.50 -8.36 -12.36
N LYS A 265 0.78 -8.07 -13.63
CA LYS A 265 2.03 -8.46 -14.30
C LYS A 265 3.20 -7.56 -13.91
N TYR A 266 2.93 -6.33 -13.48
CA TYR A 266 3.92 -5.30 -13.16
C TYR A 266 3.44 -4.48 -11.96
N LEU A 267 4.36 -3.95 -11.14
CA LEU A 267 4.00 -3.03 -10.05
C LEU A 267 3.77 -1.63 -10.63
N TRP A 268 2.50 -1.28 -10.77
CA TRP A 268 1.97 -0.04 -11.30
C TRP A 268 0.55 0.24 -10.76
N PRO A 269 0.16 1.50 -10.51
CA PRO A 269 0.92 2.73 -10.69
C PRO A 269 1.86 3.09 -9.53
N THR A 270 2.90 3.86 -9.84
CA THR A 270 3.69 4.62 -8.85
C THR A 270 3.36 6.10 -8.99
N ARG A 271 3.37 6.86 -7.89
CA ARG A 271 3.14 8.30 -7.92
C ARG A 271 4.13 9.03 -8.84
N PRO A 272 3.75 10.19 -9.39
CA PRO A 272 4.59 10.95 -10.30
C PRO A 272 6.02 11.14 -9.78
N LYS A 273 6.99 11.05 -10.70
CA LYS A 273 8.42 11.22 -10.47
C LYS A 273 9.12 10.17 -9.57
N TYR A 274 8.43 9.28 -8.86
CA TYR A 274 9.09 8.17 -8.15
C TYR A 274 9.78 7.20 -9.11
N SER A 275 9.17 6.89 -10.26
CA SER A 275 9.80 6.07 -11.29
C SER A 275 11.07 6.73 -11.87
N ALA A 276 11.06 8.05 -12.07
CA ALA A 276 12.22 8.82 -12.52
C ALA A 276 13.34 8.85 -11.46
N MET A 277 12.98 9.06 -10.19
CA MET A 277 13.91 8.99 -9.07
C MET A 277 14.56 7.61 -8.96
N GLY A 278 13.76 6.54 -8.98
CA GLY A 278 14.28 5.19 -8.93
C GLY A 278 15.19 4.84 -10.11
N ASN A 279 14.86 5.29 -11.33
CA ASN A 279 15.75 5.15 -12.49
C ASN A 279 17.11 5.85 -12.28
N SER A 280 17.10 7.07 -11.73
CA SER A 280 18.32 7.83 -11.46
C SER A 280 19.21 7.13 -10.43
N LEU A 281 18.63 6.68 -9.32
CA LEU A 281 19.36 5.97 -8.26
C LEU A 281 19.92 4.63 -8.74
N LEU A 282 19.15 3.87 -9.53
CA LEU A 282 19.62 2.62 -10.16
C LEU A 282 20.79 2.87 -11.13
N LYS A 283 20.75 3.96 -11.91
CA LYS A 283 21.85 4.33 -12.81
C LYS A 283 23.11 4.66 -12.01
N MET A 284 22.99 5.43 -10.93
CA MET A 284 24.12 5.76 -10.06
C MET A 284 24.77 4.50 -9.48
N MET A 285 23.97 3.61 -8.90
CA MET A 285 24.44 2.36 -8.30
C MET A 285 25.25 1.50 -9.29
N ARG A 286 24.80 1.40 -10.54
CA ARG A 286 25.51 0.64 -11.60
C ARG A 286 26.78 1.30 -12.08
N SER A 287 26.89 2.63 -12.00
CA SER A 287 28.10 3.36 -12.39
C SER A 287 29.22 3.27 -11.35
N GLU A 288 28.92 2.82 -10.13
CA GLU A 288 29.88 2.64 -9.04
C GLU A 288 30.27 1.16 -8.82
N SER A 289 29.72 0.23 -9.61
CA SER A 289 30.05 -1.21 -9.60
C SER A 289 31.05 -1.55 -10.69
#